data_AF-A0A5C9AUR8-F1
#
_entry.id   AF-A0A5C9AUR8-F1
#
_cell.length_a   1.000
_cell.length_b   1.000
_cell.length_c   1.000
_cell.angle_alpha   90.00
_cell.angle_beta   90.00
_cell.angle_gamma   90.00
#
_symmetry.space_group_name_H-M   'P 1'
#
loop_
_entity.id
_entity.type
_entity.pdbx_description
1 polymer ?
#
loop_
_entity_poly.entity_id
_entity_poly.type
_entity_poly.pdbx_seq_one_letter_code
_entity_poly.pdbx_strand_id
1 'polypeptide(L)'
;VKIAPDLSEEELIQVADSLVRHNIDGVIATNTTLDRSLVQGMKNCDQTGGLSGRPLQLKSTEIIRRLSLELNGRLPIIGVGGIDSVIAAREKIAAGASLVQIYSGFIFKGPPLIKEIVTHI
;
A
#
# COMPACT_ATOMS: atom_id res chain seq x y z
N VAL A 1 12.22 2.14 -5.15
CA VAL A 1 11.33 1.52 -6.18
C VAL A 1 9.87 1.56 -5.70
N LYS A 2 8.85 1.55 -6.59
CA LYS A 2 7.43 1.42 -6.21
C LYS A 2 6.83 0.19 -6.89
N ILE A 3 6.16 -0.66 -6.12
CA ILE A 3 5.66 -1.97 -6.59
C ILE A 3 4.14 -1.99 -6.74
N ALA A 4 3.63 -2.82 -7.65
CA ALA A 4 2.20 -3.07 -7.81
C ALA A 4 1.68 -3.99 -6.69
N PRO A 5 0.38 -3.92 -6.35
CA PRO A 5 -0.24 -4.82 -5.39
C PRO A 5 -0.62 -6.19 -6.00
N ASP A 6 -0.61 -6.30 -7.33
CA ASP A 6 -1.03 -7.48 -8.08
C ASP A 6 0.19 -8.34 -8.44
N LEU A 7 0.92 -8.80 -7.41
CA LEU A 7 2.07 -9.69 -7.54
C LEU A 7 1.73 -11.04 -6.91
N SER A 8 2.21 -12.13 -7.52
CA SER A 8 2.24 -13.44 -6.88
C SER A 8 3.22 -13.43 -5.70
N GLU A 9 3.16 -14.47 -4.87
CA GLU A 9 4.10 -14.61 -3.76
C GLU A 9 5.54 -14.80 -4.26
N GLU A 10 5.73 -15.60 -5.31
CA GLU A 10 7.03 -15.82 -5.94
C GLU A 10 7.58 -14.53 -6.56
N GLU A 11 6.74 -13.74 -7.22
CA GLU A 11 7.13 -12.45 -7.79
C GLU A 11 7.55 -11.47 -6.68
N LEU A 12 6.83 -11.47 -5.55
CA LEU A 12 7.16 -10.60 -4.41
C LEU A 12 8.52 -10.98 -3.80
N ILE A 13 8.81 -12.27 -3.66
CA ILE A 13 10.11 -12.78 -3.18
C ILE A 13 11.23 -12.35 -4.12
N GLN A 14 11.04 -12.55 -5.43
CA GLN A 14 12.03 -12.13 -6.44
C GLN A 14 12.30 -10.62 -6.40
N VAL A 15 11.24 -9.82 -6.20
CA VAL A 15 11.37 -8.37 -6.03
C VAL A 15 12.17 -8.05 -4.78
N ALA A 16 11.85 -8.63 -3.63
CA ALA A 16 12.57 -8.39 -2.37
C ALA A 16 14.06 -8.74 -2.48
N ASP A 17 14.39 -9.89 -3.06
CA ASP A 17 15.77 -10.32 -3.32
C ASP A 17 16.51 -9.34 -4.23
N SER A 18 15.86 -8.87 -5.29
CA SER A 18 16.42 -7.90 -6.22
C SER A 18 16.70 -6.56 -5.53
N LEU A 19 15.77 -6.06 -4.72
CA LEU A 19 15.94 -4.81 -3.97
C LEU A 19 17.17 -4.86 -3.07
N VAL A 20 17.37 -5.98 -2.36
CA VAL A 20 18.53 -6.15 -1.48
C VAL A 20 19.82 -6.32 -2.27
N ARG A 21 19.82 -7.18 -3.29
CA ARG A 21 21.00 -7.44 -4.13
C ARG A 21 21.55 -6.17 -4.77
N HIS A 22 20.67 -5.26 -5.15
CA HIS A 22 21.03 -4.00 -5.79
C HIS A 22 21.20 -2.83 -4.82
N ASN A 23 21.17 -3.07 -3.50
CA ASN A 23 21.30 -2.05 -2.46
C ASN A 23 20.34 -0.87 -2.67
N ILE A 24 19.08 -1.16 -2.99
CA ILE A 24 18.05 -0.12 -3.06
C ILE A 24 17.83 0.44 -1.65
N ASP A 25 17.50 1.73 -1.52
CA ASP A 25 17.37 2.39 -0.19
C ASP A 25 15.96 2.27 0.41
N GLY A 26 14.94 2.04 -0.42
CA GLY A 26 13.57 1.90 0.03
C GLY A 26 12.59 1.40 -1.04
N VAL A 27 11.47 0.86 -0.57
CA VAL A 27 10.37 0.40 -1.43
C VAL A 27 9.03 1.01 -1.01
N ILE A 28 8.25 1.43 -2.01
CA ILE A 28 6.89 1.91 -1.82
C ILE A 28 5.92 0.78 -2.18
N ALA A 29 5.09 0.37 -1.23
CA ALA A 29 4.09 -0.68 -1.38
C ALA A 29 2.71 -0.10 -0.99
N THR A 30 1.79 0.23 -1.89
CA THR A 30 1.73 -0.18 -3.32
C THR A 30 1.30 0.92 -4.28
N ASN A 31 1.37 0.62 -5.58
CA ASN A 31 0.64 1.33 -6.63
C ASN A 31 -0.85 0.93 -6.65
N THR A 32 -1.61 1.40 -7.65
CA THR A 32 -3.01 1.02 -7.90
C THR A 32 -3.15 -0.45 -8.29
N THR A 33 -4.35 -1.01 -8.10
CA THR A 33 -4.70 -2.40 -8.47
C THR A 33 -5.49 -2.46 -9.77
N LEU A 34 -5.34 -3.52 -10.56
CA LEU A 34 -6.24 -3.82 -11.69
C LEU A 34 -7.48 -4.60 -11.28
N ASP A 35 -7.45 -5.25 -10.12
CA ASP A 35 -8.60 -5.94 -9.53
C ASP A 35 -9.73 -4.97 -9.18
N ARG A 36 -10.93 -5.28 -9.68
CA ARG A 36 -12.17 -4.50 -9.54
C ARG A 36 -13.31 -5.27 -8.89
N SER A 37 -13.03 -6.45 -8.34
CA SER A 37 -14.02 -7.31 -7.66
C SER A 37 -14.85 -6.54 -6.62
N LEU A 38 -14.20 -5.67 -5.84
CA LEU A 38 -14.84 -4.90 -4.77
C LEU A 38 -15.69 -3.70 -5.24
N VAL A 39 -15.66 -3.36 -6.53
CA VAL A 39 -16.45 -2.25 -7.10
C VAL A 39 -17.39 -2.72 -8.21
N GLN A 40 -17.54 -4.02 -8.41
CA GLN A 40 -18.40 -4.58 -9.44
C GLN A 40 -19.86 -4.12 -9.28
N GLY A 41 -20.49 -3.73 -10.38
CA GLY A 41 -21.87 -3.20 -10.38
C GLY A 41 -22.01 -1.73 -9.99
N MET A 42 -20.91 -1.05 -9.62
CA MET A 42 -20.92 0.40 -9.43
C MET A 42 -20.82 1.13 -10.78
N LYS A 43 -21.32 2.37 -10.84
CA LYS A 43 -21.43 3.19 -12.06
C LYS A 43 -20.19 3.21 -12.97
N ASN A 44 -19.00 3.21 -12.39
CA ASN A 44 -17.73 3.35 -13.11
C ASN A 44 -16.85 2.09 -13.02
N CYS A 45 -17.43 0.93 -12.68
CA CYS A 45 -16.65 -0.29 -12.46
C CYS A 45 -15.83 -0.72 -13.69
N ASP A 46 -16.33 -0.46 -14.90
CA ASP A 46 -15.72 -0.89 -16.15
C ASP A 46 -14.71 0.10 -16.75
N GLN A 47 -14.41 1.20 -16.06
CA GLN A 47 -13.38 2.15 -16.51
C GLN A 47 -12.01 1.47 -16.59
N THR A 48 -11.19 1.81 -17.58
CA THR A 48 -9.81 1.32 -17.68
C THR A 48 -8.88 2.01 -16.68
N GLY A 49 -7.72 1.42 -16.43
CA GLY A 49 -6.70 1.95 -15.52
C GLY A 49 -6.78 1.38 -14.10
N GLY A 50 -5.98 1.96 -13.21
CA GLY A 50 -5.80 1.44 -11.85
C GLY A 50 -6.84 1.94 -10.84
N LEU A 51 -7.31 1.05 -9.98
CA LEU A 51 -8.19 1.34 -8.84
C LEU A 51 -7.36 1.67 -7.59
N SER A 52 -7.82 2.66 -6.83
CA SER A 52 -7.19 3.15 -5.60
C SER A 52 -8.20 3.27 -4.46
N GLY A 53 -7.74 3.76 -3.30
CA GLY A 53 -8.62 4.03 -2.16
C GLY A 53 -9.01 2.79 -1.37
N ARG A 54 -10.16 2.86 -0.67
CA ARG A 54 -10.62 1.84 0.28
C ARG A 54 -10.61 0.41 -0.27
N PRO A 55 -11.02 0.13 -1.54
CA PRO A 55 -10.92 -1.21 -2.12
C PRO A 55 -9.50 -1.81 -2.09
N LEU A 56 -8.46 -0.97 -2.15
CA LEU A 56 -7.07 -1.41 -2.15
C LEU A 56 -6.51 -1.69 -0.74
N GLN A 57 -7.20 -1.30 0.34
CA GLN A 57 -6.63 -1.31 1.69
C GLN A 57 -6.11 -2.70 2.10
N LEU A 58 -6.96 -3.72 2.05
CA LEU A 58 -6.60 -5.07 2.51
C LEU A 58 -5.45 -5.66 1.68
N LYS A 59 -5.58 -5.62 0.35
CA LYS A 59 -4.56 -6.13 -0.57
C LYS A 59 -3.21 -5.44 -0.35
N SER A 60 -3.19 -4.11 -0.25
CA SER A 60 -1.93 -3.39 -0.03
C SER A 60 -1.34 -3.62 1.37
N THR A 61 -2.16 -3.81 2.41
CA THR A 61 -1.65 -4.18 3.76
C THR A 61 -1.01 -5.55 3.72
N GLU A 62 -1.62 -6.50 3.02
CA GLU A 62 -1.10 -7.86 2.87
C GLU A 62 0.24 -7.89 2.13
N ILE A 63 0.38 -7.11 1.05
CA ILE A 63 1.64 -6.98 0.32
C ILE A 63 2.74 -6.39 1.22
N ILE A 64 2.45 -5.35 2.01
CA ILE A 64 3.41 -4.79 2.96
C ILE A 64 3.84 -5.85 3.97
N ARG A 65 2.89 -6.60 4.53
CA ARG A 65 3.17 -7.65 5.53
C ARG A 65 4.12 -8.72 4.98
N ARG A 66 3.81 -9.26 3.80
CA ARG A 66 4.67 -10.28 3.17
C ARG A 66 6.04 -9.73 2.80
N LEU A 67 6.06 -8.52 2.23
CA LEU A 67 7.31 -7.87 1.85
C LEU A 67 8.19 -7.58 3.07
N SER A 68 7.58 -7.18 4.20
CA SER A 68 8.30 -6.96 5.45
C SER A 68 8.92 -8.24 5.99
N LEU A 69 8.22 -9.36 5.91
CA LEU A 69 8.75 -10.67 6.31
C LEU A 69 9.95 -11.06 5.44
N GLU A 70 9.82 -10.91 4.12
CA GLU A 70 10.88 -11.28 3.18
C GLU A 70 12.11 -10.37 3.29
N LEU A 71 11.90 -9.06 3.45
CA LEU A 71 13.00 -8.12 3.63
C LEU A 71 13.67 -8.26 4.99
N ASN A 72 12.98 -8.78 6.01
CA ASN A 72 13.49 -8.99 7.37
C ASN A 72 14.24 -7.76 7.92
N GLY A 73 13.66 -6.56 7.73
CA GLY A 73 14.22 -5.30 8.20
C GLY A 73 15.43 -4.76 7.40
N ARG A 74 15.85 -5.42 6.32
CA ARG A 74 17.00 -4.98 5.48
C ARG A 74 16.75 -3.64 4.76
N LEU A 75 15.50 -3.24 4.60
CA LEU A 75 15.07 -2.09 3.81
C LEU A 75 13.77 -1.49 4.37
N PRO A 76 13.64 -0.16 4.48
CA PRO A 76 12.39 0.47 4.88
C PRO A 76 11.29 0.34 3.82
N ILE A 77 10.06 0.12 4.28
CA ILE A 77 8.86 0.07 3.44
C ILE A 77 8.02 1.32 3.67
N ILE A 78 7.59 1.97 2.59
CA ILE A 78 6.63 3.08 2.61
C ILE A 78 5.27 2.52 2.19
N GLY A 79 4.33 2.45 3.13
CA GLY A 79 3.01 1.87 2.96
C GLY A 79 1.99 2.81 2.31
N VAL A 80 1.30 2.33 1.28
CA VAL A 80 0.35 3.11 0.47
C VAL A 80 -0.81 2.23 0.02
N GLY A 81 -2.02 2.79 0.02
CA GLY A 81 -3.21 2.10 -0.49
C GLY A 81 -4.31 2.02 0.56
N GLY A 82 -5.44 2.68 0.29
CA GLY A 82 -6.62 2.63 1.15
C GLY A 82 -6.47 3.24 2.54
N ILE A 83 -5.53 4.17 2.72
CA ILE A 83 -5.34 4.88 4.00
C ILE A 83 -6.32 6.04 4.06
N ASP A 84 -7.46 5.81 4.72
CA ASP A 84 -8.52 6.78 4.92
C ASP A 84 -8.75 7.14 6.40
N SER A 85 -7.96 6.60 7.33
CA SER A 85 -8.17 6.77 8.77
C SER A 85 -6.89 6.49 9.56
N VAL A 86 -6.88 6.89 10.84
CA VAL A 86 -5.81 6.53 11.80
C VAL A 86 -5.66 5.01 11.89
N ILE A 87 -6.77 4.27 11.94
CA ILE A 87 -6.76 2.81 12.01
C ILE A 87 -6.09 2.24 10.76
N ALA A 88 -6.52 2.67 9.57
CA ALA A 88 -5.92 2.21 8.32
C ALA A 88 -4.41 2.53 8.25
N ALA A 89 -3.97 3.68 8.78
CA ALA A 89 -2.55 4.02 8.83
C ALA A 89 -1.76 3.12 9.81
N ARG A 90 -2.29 2.91 11.01
CA ARG A 90 -1.72 2.00 12.03
C ARG A 90 -1.60 0.57 11.52
N GLU A 91 -2.58 0.08 10.76
CA GLU A 91 -2.51 -1.24 10.13
C GLU A 91 -1.32 -1.37 9.17
N LYS A 92 -0.97 -0.32 8.42
CA LYS A 92 0.21 -0.33 7.54
C LYS A 92 1.51 -0.40 8.34
N ILE A 93 1.60 0.40 9.41
CA ILE A 93 2.77 0.41 10.29
C ILE A 93 2.93 -0.94 10.98
N ALA A 94 1.84 -1.49 11.52
CA ALA A 94 1.81 -2.82 12.13
C ALA A 94 2.17 -3.94 11.15
N ALA A 95 1.86 -3.78 9.87
CA ALA A 95 2.27 -4.70 8.81
C ALA A 95 3.76 -4.59 8.44
N GLY A 96 4.50 -3.60 8.97
CA GLY A 96 5.94 -3.44 8.74
C GLY A 96 6.32 -2.22 7.90
N ALA A 97 5.38 -1.33 7.58
CA ALA A 97 5.73 -0.05 6.97
C ALA A 97 6.43 0.87 7.99
N SER A 98 7.48 1.55 7.56
CA SER A 98 8.17 2.58 8.34
C SER A 98 7.51 3.96 8.17
N LEU A 99 6.88 4.20 7.02
CA LEU A 99 6.18 5.44 6.67
C LEU A 99 4.89 5.12 5.92
N VAL A 100 3.98 6.10 5.83
CA VAL A 100 2.74 5.97 5.03
C VAL A 100 2.59 7.11 4.01
N GLN A 101 1.94 6.83 2.86
CA GLN A 101 1.51 7.86 1.90
C GLN A 101 0.01 7.81 1.66
N ILE A 102 -0.59 8.98 1.46
CA ILE A 102 -2.03 9.16 1.37
C ILE A 102 -2.36 9.86 0.06
N TYR A 103 -3.34 9.32 -0.68
CA TYR A 103 -3.93 9.98 -1.85
C TYR A 103 -5.45 9.99 -1.73
N SER A 104 -6.13 8.87 -2.02
CA SER A 104 -7.60 8.84 -2.10
C SER A 104 -8.25 9.28 -0.79
N GLY A 105 -7.69 8.88 0.35
CA GLY A 105 -8.16 9.34 1.67
C GLY A 105 -8.15 10.86 1.80
N PHE A 106 -7.12 11.54 1.28
CA PHE A 106 -7.03 12.99 1.28
C PHE A 106 -8.10 13.62 0.38
N ILE A 107 -8.37 13.05 -0.80
CA ILE A 107 -9.42 13.55 -1.69
C ILE A 107 -10.80 13.53 -1.03
N PHE A 108 -11.12 12.48 -0.27
CA PHE A 108 -12.44 12.34 0.36
C PHE A 108 -12.56 12.99 1.75
N LYS A 109 -11.46 13.13 2.51
CA LYS A 109 -11.50 13.62 3.90
C LYS A 109 -10.76 14.95 4.13
N GLY A 110 -9.99 15.40 3.15
CA GLY A 110 -9.25 16.65 3.20
C GLY A 110 -8.10 16.68 4.23
N PRO A 111 -7.57 17.88 4.51
CA PRO A 111 -6.47 18.09 5.47
C PRO A 111 -6.68 17.56 6.90
N PRO A 112 -7.90 17.53 7.48
CA PRO A 112 -8.12 16.98 8.82
C PRO A 112 -7.61 15.55 8.99
N LEU A 113 -7.72 14.71 7.96
CA LEU A 113 -7.21 13.34 7.97
C LEU A 113 -5.70 13.29 8.26
N ILE A 114 -4.94 14.21 7.68
CA ILE A 114 -3.48 14.27 7.86
C ILE A 114 -3.17 14.61 9.32
N LYS A 115 -3.88 15.61 9.87
CA LYS A 115 -3.72 16.01 11.28
C LYS A 115 -4.06 14.85 12.23
N GLU A 116 -5.17 14.16 11.99
CA GLU A 116 -5.58 13.00 12.79
C GLU A 116 -4.53 11.90 12.77
N ILE A 117 -4.01 11.53 11.59
CA ILE A 117 -3.00 10.48 11.47
C ILE A 117 -1.71 10.87 12.18
N VAL A 118 -1.17 12.05 11.92
CA VAL A 118 0.11 12.48 12.54
C VAL A 118 -0.01 12.61 14.06
N THR A 119 -1.18 12.95 14.59
CA THR A 119 -1.39 13.11 16.04
C THR A 119 -1.54 11.77 16.76
N HIS A 120 -1.98 10.72 16.06
CA HIS A 120 -2.43 9.47 16.69
C HIS A 120 -1.75 8.20 16.17
N ILE A 121 -0.76 8.28 15.29
CA ILE A 121 -0.01 7.10 14.83
C ILE A 121 1.23 6.83 15.68
#